data_AF-A0A4Y1ZWQ0-F1
#
_entry.id   AF-A0A4Y1ZWQ0-F1
#
_cell.length_a   1.000
_cell.length_b   1.000
_cell.length_c   1.000
_cell.angle_alpha   90.00
_cell.angle_beta   90.00
_cell.angle_gamma   90.00
#
_symmetry.space_group_name_H-M   'P 1'
#
loop_
_entity.id
_entity.type
_entity.pdbx_description
1 polymer ?
#
loop_
_entity_poly.entity_id
_entity_poly.type
_entity_poly.pdbx_seq_one_letter_code
_entity_poly.pdbx_strand_id
1 'polypeptide(L)'
;MSLDKYNIQNDVNEWRLFIDSSKRSFNAALPHNGIKYASVPLGHSVYLKECYENLVIILTKLKYKDSGWTICRDLKMLSTLLGQQARYTKYPCFLCEWNCRDKKNH
;
A
#
# COMPACT_ATOMS: atom_id res chain seq x y z
N MET A 1 4.16 15.30 -8.23
CA MET A 1 4.27 16.30 -7.15
C MET A 1 5.64 16.06 -6.51
N SER A 2 6.63 16.91 -6.81
CA SER A 2 8.04 16.62 -6.47
C SER A 2 8.29 16.91 -4.98
N LEU A 3 8.93 15.96 -4.27
CA LEU A 3 9.34 16.11 -2.86
C LEU A 3 10.36 17.24 -2.66
N ASP A 4 10.93 17.77 -3.74
CA ASP A 4 11.84 18.92 -3.74
C ASP A 4 11.26 20.14 -3.02
N LYS A 5 9.93 20.26 -2.96
CA LYS A 5 9.23 21.34 -2.25
C LYS A 5 9.39 21.29 -0.73
N TYR A 6 9.70 20.12 -0.15
CA TYR A 6 9.75 19.92 1.30
C TYR A 6 11.18 19.85 1.86
N ASN A 7 12.22 19.97 1.00
CA ASN A 7 13.63 19.94 1.40
C ASN A 7 13.99 18.72 2.28
N ILE A 8 13.33 17.59 2.03
CA ILE A 8 13.56 16.36 2.77
C ILE A 8 14.75 15.67 2.12
N GLN A 9 15.84 15.48 2.87
CA GLN A 9 16.91 14.55 2.49
C GLN A 9 16.26 13.18 2.25
N ASN A 10 16.26 12.74 0.99
CA ASN A 10 15.60 11.53 0.51
C ASN A 10 16.35 10.28 0.98
N ASP A 11 16.50 10.08 2.30
CA ASP A 11 16.87 8.76 2.79
C ASP A 11 15.65 7.86 2.62
N VAL A 12 15.66 7.11 1.51
CA VAL A 12 14.61 6.20 1.09
C VAL A 12 14.26 5.18 2.19
N ASN A 13 15.20 4.87 3.09
CA ASN A 13 14.97 3.94 4.19
C ASN A 13 14.17 4.55 5.35
N GLU A 14 14.19 5.87 5.50
CA GLU A 14 13.48 6.56 6.57
C GLU A 14 12.01 6.82 6.25
N TRP A 15 11.65 6.86 4.97
CA TRP A 15 10.29 7.14 4.50
C TRP A 15 9.62 5.88 3.95
N ARG A 16 8.37 5.65 4.35
CA ARG A 16 7.58 4.52 3.84
C ARG A 16 6.34 5.03 3.14
N LEU A 17 6.00 4.43 2.02
CA LEU A 17 4.76 4.74 1.32
C LEU A 17 3.59 4.07 2.05
N PHE A 18 2.75 4.88 2.68
CA PHE A 18 1.54 4.43 3.34
C PHE A 18 0.33 4.74 2.47
N ILE A 19 -0.48 3.73 2.20
CA ILE A 19 -1.68 3.88 1.40
C ILE A 19 -2.84 3.20 2.10
N ASP A 20 -3.80 4.01 2.53
CA ASP A 20 -5.00 3.56 3.21
C ASP A 20 -6.22 3.69 2.29
N SER A 21 -7.17 2.78 2.44
CA SER A 21 -8.47 2.92 1.82
C SER A 21 -9.57 2.62 2.81
N SER A 22 -10.55 3.51 2.84
CA SER A 22 -11.81 3.33 3.51
C SER A 22 -12.92 3.07 2.49
N LYS A 23 -14.12 2.75 2.98
CA LYS A 23 -15.32 2.67 2.12
C LYS A 23 -15.61 3.95 1.34
N ARG A 24 -15.13 5.11 1.82
CA ARG A 24 -15.49 6.44 1.32
C ARG A 24 -14.34 7.18 0.65
N SER A 25 -13.12 6.75 0.89
CA SER A 25 -11.95 7.51 0.48
C SER A 25 -10.71 6.65 0.42
N PHE A 26 -9.75 7.14 -0.34
CA PHE A 26 -8.44 6.58 -0.55
C PHE A 26 -7.41 7.63 -0.21
N ASN A 27 -6.45 7.28 0.64
CA ASN A 27 -5.43 8.18 1.17
C ASN A 27 -4.04 7.61 0.87
N ALA A 28 -3.11 8.46 0.46
CA ALA A 28 -1.70 8.14 0.36
C ALA A 28 -0.89 9.17 1.16
N ALA A 29 0.06 8.70 1.96
CA ALA A 29 0.92 9.52 2.79
C ALA A 29 2.32 8.89 2.91
N LEU A 30 3.31 9.71 3.27
CA LEU A 30 4.66 9.28 3.61
C LEU A 30 4.91 9.54 5.10
N PRO A 31 4.70 8.53 5.98
CA PRO A 31 5.23 8.56 7.33
C PRO A 31 6.76 8.40 7.36
N HIS A 32 7.37 9.06 8.35
CA HIS A 32 8.78 8.91 8.71
C HIS A 32 8.93 7.87 9.84
N ASN A 33 9.87 6.92 9.70
CA ASN A 33 10.04 5.82 10.66
C ASN A 33 10.36 6.28 12.09
N GLY A 34 11.01 7.44 12.25
CA GLY A 34 11.42 7.95 13.56
C GLY A 34 10.40 8.86 14.24
N ILE A 35 9.24 9.13 13.61
CA ILE A 35 8.23 10.11 14.05
C ILE A 35 8.83 11.52 14.27
N LYS A 36 10.09 11.76 13.86
CA LYS A 36 10.76 13.06 13.96
C LYS A 36 10.10 14.10 13.08
N TYR A 37 9.51 13.64 11.99
CA TYR A 37 8.80 14.47 11.03
C TYR A 37 7.34 14.05 10.94
N ALA A 38 6.47 15.05 10.70
CA ALA A 38 5.08 14.81 10.40
C ALA A 38 4.93 14.01 9.09
N SER A 39 3.87 13.23 8.99
CA SER A 39 3.55 12.50 7.76
C SER A 39 3.23 13.48 6.63
N VAL A 40 3.79 13.23 5.45
CA VAL A 40 3.56 14.07 4.29
C VAL A 40 2.38 13.50 3.50
N PRO A 41 1.25 14.21 3.34
CA PRO A 41 0.16 13.74 2.51
C PRO A 41 0.57 13.76 1.04
N LEU A 42 0.48 12.61 0.37
CA LEU A 42 0.77 12.48 -1.05
C LEU A 42 -0.48 12.62 -1.92
N GLY A 43 -1.64 12.20 -1.41
CA GLY A 43 -2.87 12.29 -2.16
C GLY A 43 -4.10 11.82 -1.39
N HIS A 44 -5.25 12.35 -1.78
CA HIS A 44 -6.56 11.98 -1.29
C HIS A 44 -7.53 11.86 -2.46
N SER A 45 -8.40 10.85 -2.44
CA SER A 45 -9.48 10.70 -3.41
C SER A 45 -10.71 10.07 -2.76
N VAL A 46 -11.89 10.60 -3.06
CA VAL A 46 -13.18 10.02 -2.63
C VAL A 46 -13.78 9.06 -3.67
N TYR A 47 -13.21 9.05 -4.88
CA TYR A 47 -13.75 8.30 -6.01
C TYR A 47 -13.05 6.95 -6.22
N LEU A 48 -11.80 6.83 -5.75
CA LEU A 48 -11.00 5.63 -5.95
C LEU A 48 -11.38 4.57 -4.92
N LYS A 49 -11.67 3.37 -5.43
CA LYS A 49 -11.92 2.17 -4.61
C LYS A 49 -10.67 1.32 -4.51
N GLU A 50 -10.61 0.51 -3.46
CA GLU A 50 -9.64 -0.58 -3.31
C GLU A 50 -9.83 -1.64 -4.40
N CYS A 51 -9.15 -1.45 -5.53
CA CYS A 51 -9.09 -2.40 -6.64
C CYS A 51 -7.70 -2.36 -7.26
N TYR A 52 -7.20 -3.49 -7.76
CA TYR A 52 -5.86 -3.62 -8.33
C TYR A 52 -5.56 -2.53 -9.39
N GLU A 53 -6.49 -2.30 -10.31
CA GLU A 53 -6.38 -1.29 -11.38
C GLU A 53 -6.12 0.12 -10.82
N ASN A 54 -6.90 0.53 -9.83
CA ASN A 54 -6.74 1.84 -9.18
C ASN A 54 -5.40 1.95 -8.45
N LEU A 55 -4.96 0.87 -7.81
CA LEU A 55 -3.66 0.83 -7.14
C LEU A 55 -2.51 1.02 -8.11
N VAL A 56 -2.56 0.34 -9.26
CA VAL A 56 -1.56 0.47 -10.33
C VAL A 56 -1.51 1.91 -10.84
N ILE A 57 -2.67 2.54 -11.08
CA ILE A 57 -2.75 3.94 -11.51
C ILE A 57 -2.09 4.87 -10.48
N ILE A 58 -2.37 4.67 -9.19
CA ILE A 58 -1.83 5.52 -8.11
C ILE A 58 -0.32 5.34 -7.97
N LEU A 59 0.16 4.10 -7.94
CA LEU A 59 1.61 3.81 -7.85
C LEU A 59 2.36 4.36 -9.06
N THR A 60 1.74 4.33 -10.24
CA THR A 60 2.31 4.92 -11.47
C THR A 60 2.37 6.44 -11.37
N LYS A 61 1.30 7.09 -10.89
CA LYS A 61 1.27 8.56 -10.67
C LYS A 61 2.27 9.03 -9.61
N LEU A 62 2.50 8.21 -8.60
CA LEU A 62 3.50 8.45 -7.56
C LEU A 62 4.93 8.15 -8.02
N LYS A 63 5.12 7.65 -9.24
CA LYS A 63 6.43 7.20 -9.76
C LYS A 63 7.13 6.24 -8.79
N TYR A 64 6.38 5.29 -8.25
CA TYR A 64 6.87 4.36 -7.23
C TYR A 64 8.16 3.62 -7.63
N LYS A 65 8.29 3.28 -8.91
CA LYS A 65 9.49 2.60 -9.45
C LYS A 65 10.76 3.42 -9.27
N ASP A 66 10.65 4.75 -9.27
CA ASP A 66 11.78 5.67 -9.21
C ASP A 66 12.07 6.10 -7.76
N SER A 67 11.09 5.99 -6.86
CA SER A 67 11.18 6.53 -5.50
C SER A 67 11.86 5.60 -4.49
N GLY A 68 11.91 4.29 -4.76
CA GLY A 68 12.55 3.29 -3.92
C GLY A 68 11.89 3.06 -2.55
N TRP A 69 10.78 3.75 -2.24
CA TRP A 69 10.14 3.64 -0.93
C TRP A 69 9.61 2.24 -0.66
N THR A 70 9.73 1.78 0.59
CA THR A 70 9.05 0.55 1.01
C THR A 70 7.56 0.80 1.21
N ILE A 71 6.71 -0.06 0.67
CA ILE A 71 5.26 0.01 0.88
C ILE A 71 4.93 -0.51 2.29
N CYS A 72 4.26 0.30 3.10
CA CYS A 72 3.68 -0.09 4.37
C CYS A 72 2.15 -0.03 4.25
N ARG A 73 1.46 -1.15 4.47
CA ARG A 73 0.03 -1.24 4.20
C ARG A 73 -0.67 -2.29 5.02
N ASP A 74 -2.00 -2.24 5.03
CA ASP A 74 -2.81 -3.34 5.53
C ASP A 74 -2.59 -4.62 4.72
N LEU A 75 -2.73 -5.75 5.41
CA LEU A 75 -2.45 -7.08 4.85
C LEU A 75 -3.32 -7.39 3.63
N LYS A 76 -4.57 -6.92 3.61
CA LYS A 76 -5.54 -7.16 2.54
C LYS A 76 -5.16 -6.43 1.26
N MET A 77 -4.64 -5.22 1.39
CA MET A 77 -4.17 -4.48 0.22
C MET A 77 -2.81 -4.97 -0.28
N LEU A 78 -1.93 -5.45 0.60
CA LEU A 78 -0.71 -6.15 0.18
C LEU A 78 -1.05 -7.43 -0.58
N SER A 79 -2.01 -8.22 -0.10
CA SER A 79 -2.43 -9.44 -0.79
C SER A 79 -3.05 -9.12 -2.16
N THR A 80 -3.85 -8.05 -2.27
CA THR A 80 -4.39 -7.58 -3.55
C THR A 80 -3.29 -7.17 -4.54
N LEU A 81 -2.23 -6.50 -4.07
CA LEU A 81 -1.07 -6.13 -4.89
C LEU A 81 -0.28 -7.37 -5.36
N LEU A 82 -0.17 -8.39 -4.51
CA LEU A 82 0.46 -9.68 -4.84
C LEU A 82 -0.41 -10.56 -5.75
N GLY A 83 -1.58 -10.07 -6.19
CA GLY A 83 -2.48 -10.81 -7.09
C GLY A 83 -3.35 -11.84 -6.38
N GLN A 84 -3.43 -11.79 -5.04
CA GLN A 84 -4.28 -12.67 -4.27
C GLN A 84 -5.75 -12.30 -4.52
N GLN A 85 -6.50 -13.26 -5.06
CA GLN A 85 -7.91 -13.03 -5.38
C GLN A 85 -8.74 -13.01 -4.09
N ALA A 86 -9.64 -12.04 -3.96
CA ALA A 86 -10.56 -11.94 -2.82
C ALA A 86 -11.66 -13.05 -2.78
N ARG A 87 -11.54 -14.09 -3.61
CA ARG A 87 -12.49 -15.23 -3.68
C ARG A 87 -12.07 -16.32 -2.69
N TYR A 88 -12.79 -17.45 -2.66
CA TYR A 88 -12.48 -18.64 -1.86
C TYR A 88 -11.15 -19.28 -2.31
N THR A 89 -10.03 -18.57 -2.13
CA THR A 89 -8.68 -18.98 -2.51
C THR A 89 -8.19 -20.07 -1.58
N LYS A 90 -7.48 -21.05 -2.16
CA LYS A 90 -6.89 -22.15 -1.39
C LYS A 90 -5.94 -21.61 -0.33
N TYR A 91 -5.12 -20.61 -0.67
CA TYR A 91 -4.14 -19.99 0.20
C TYR A 91 -4.42 -18.47 0.30
N PRO A 92 -5.32 -18.03 1.20
CA PRO A 92 -5.69 -16.63 1.33
C PRO A 92 -4.72 -15.81 2.19
N CYS A 93 -3.70 -16.42 2.78
CA CYS A 93 -2.60 -15.72 3.43
C CYS A 93 -1.36 -15.80 2.53
N PHE A 94 -0.70 -14.67 2.27
CA PHE A 94 0.58 -14.69 1.52
C PHE A 94 1.79 -14.98 2.42
N LEU A 95 1.63 -14.85 3.74
CA LEU A 95 2.67 -15.14 4.72
C LEU A 95 2.75 -16.64 5.06
N CYS A 96 1.65 -17.37 4.87
CA CYS A 96 1.60 -18.79 5.16
C CYS A 96 0.70 -19.53 4.16
N GLU A 97 1.06 -20.76 3.82
CA GLU A 97 0.29 -21.64 2.93
C GLU A 97 -0.94 -22.24 3.63
N TRP A 98 -1.66 -21.44 4.42
CA TRP A 98 -2.84 -21.91 5.12
C TRP A 98 -3.93 -22.31 4.12
N ASN A 99 -4.26 -23.59 4.07
CA ASN A 99 -5.23 -24.12 3.12
C ASN A 99 -6.66 -23.96 3.62
N CYS A 100 -7.35 -22.87 3.27
CA CYS A 100 -8.75 -22.65 3.63
C CYS A 100 -9.76 -23.61 2.97
N ARG A 101 -9.29 -24.45 2.04
CA ARG A 101 -10.11 -25.50 1.40
C ARG A 101 -9.90 -26.87 2.03
N ASP A 102 -8.97 -27.00 2.98
CA ASP A 102 -8.75 -28.26 3.67
C ASP A 102 -9.87 -28.50 4.68
N LYS A 103 -10.93 -29.20 4.25
CA LYS A 103 -12.04 -29.58 5.13
C LYS A 103 -11.71 -30.75 6.06
N LYS A 104 -10.58 -31.43 5.84
CA LYS A 104 -10.23 -32.64 6.61
C LYS A 104 -9.43 -32.31 7.87
N ASN A 105 -8.60 -31.27 7.81
CA ASN A 105 -7.72 -30.84 8.90
C ASN A 105 -8.14 -29.49 9.51
N HIS A 106 -9.41 -29.10 9.32
CA HIS A 106 -9.96 -27.83 9.85
C HIS A 106 -10.56 -28.00 11.25
#